data_AF-A0A6S7JVJ9-F1
#
_entry.id   AF-A0A6S7JVJ9-F1
#
_cell.length_a   1.000
_cell.length_b   1.000
_cell.length_c   1.000
_cell.angle_alpha   90.00
_cell.angle_beta   90.00
_cell.angle_gamma   90.00
#
_symmetry.space_group_name_H-M   'P 1'
#
loop_
_entity.id
_entity.type
_entity.pdbx_description
1 polymer ?
#
loop_
_entity_poly.entity_id
_entity_poly.type
_entity_poly.pdbx_seq_one_letter_code
_entity_poly.pdbx_strand_id
1 'polypeptide(L)'
;MNRLVIAGSQWPAGQLWQVGRLYSLMRPSVCQRTFSDEAVRIGNVRIPLKTPKHVEKVPLKYYTGTGSNNSESILQHLKWIMQKDELGQDIFLIGPPGSLRRTLAMQYA
;
A
#
# COMPACT_ATOMS: atom_id res chain seq x y z
N MET A 1 66.12 28.65 8.73
CA MET A 1 65.50 29.95 8.39
C MET A 1 64.07 29.73 7.93
N ASN A 2 63.12 30.46 8.54
CA ASN A 2 61.76 30.87 8.12
C ASN A 2 60.80 29.76 7.64
N ARG A 3 59.87 29.22 8.44
CA ARG A 3 58.65 29.81 9.07
C ARG A 3 57.63 30.34 8.04
N LEU A 4 56.58 29.56 7.77
CA LEU A 4 55.23 30.07 7.54
C LEU A 4 54.24 29.24 8.37
N VAL A 5 53.49 29.99 9.17
CA VAL A 5 52.60 29.58 10.25
C VAL A 5 51.21 29.34 9.67
N ILE A 6 50.65 28.14 9.86
CA ILE A 6 49.21 27.93 9.70
C ILE A 6 48.56 28.33 11.02
N ALA A 7 47.76 29.39 10.96
CA ALA A 7 47.00 29.89 12.09
C ALA A 7 46.02 28.82 12.57
N GLY A 8 46.12 28.50 13.86
CA GLY A 8 45.12 27.71 14.56
C GLY A 8 43.86 28.53 14.81
N SER A 9 42.71 27.90 14.61
CA SER A 9 41.46 28.30 15.24
C SER A 9 40.96 27.13 16.07
N GLN A 10 41.47 27.10 17.30
CA GLN A 10 40.85 26.69 18.54
C GLN A 10 39.35 26.33 18.42
N TRP A 11 39.00 25.07 18.70
CA TRP A 11 37.63 24.64 18.95
C TRP A 11 37.29 24.84 20.43
N PRO A 12 36.22 25.57 20.81
CA PRO A 12 35.78 25.61 22.19
C PRO A 12 35.15 24.27 22.57
N ALA A 13 35.77 23.59 23.54
CA ALA A 13 35.17 22.49 24.27
C ALA A 13 33.95 23.01 25.07
N GLY A 14 32.80 22.34 24.95
CA GLY A 14 31.69 22.58 25.86
C GLY A 14 30.29 22.76 25.26
N GLN A 15 30.00 22.30 24.05
CA GLN A 15 28.61 22.21 23.59
C GLN A 15 28.24 20.76 23.26
N LEU A 16 27.50 20.15 24.19
CA LEU A 16 26.76 18.91 23.97
C LEU A 16 25.88 19.10 22.74
N TRP A 17 26.10 18.31 21.71
CA TRP A 17 25.25 18.29 20.52
C TRP A 17 23.85 17.84 20.91
N GLN A 18 22.96 18.80 21.17
CA GLN A 18 21.53 18.61 21.02
C GLN A 18 21.22 18.44 19.52
N VAL A 19 21.59 17.29 18.93
CA VAL A 19 21.00 16.83 17.68
C VAL A 19 19.76 16.00 17.99
N GLY A 20 18.83 16.63 18.72
CA GLY A 20 17.50 16.13 19.01
C GLY A 20 16.49 17.14 18.47
N ARG A 21 15.80 16.74 17.39
CA ARG A 21 14.74 17.46 16.62
C ARG A 21 15.23 18.04 15.30
N LEU A 22 15.32 17.25 14.24
CA LEU A 22 14.87 17.64 12.89
C LEU A 22 14.75 16.42 11.96
N TYR A 23 13.93 15.44 12.34
CA TYR A 23 13.24 14.54 11.39
C TYR A 23 11.91 14.06 11.99
N SER A 24 11.15 14.98 12.56
CA SER A 24 9.77 14.71 12.99
C SER A 24 8.79 15.46 12.10
N LEU A 25 8.86 15.29 10.77
CA LEU A 25 7.81 15.73 9.86
C LEU A 25 7.80 14.86 8.58
N MET A 26 7.67 13.55 8.75
CA MET A 26 6.96 12.77 7.75
C MET A 26 6.04 11.81 8.50
N ARG A 27 4.95 12.38 9.00
CA ARG A 27 3.79 11.59 9.41
C ARG A 27 3.31 10.90 8.13
N PRO A 28 3.31 9.56 8.01
CA PRO A 28 2.49 8.94 7.00
C PRO A 28 1.06 9.38 7.33
N SER A 29 0.38 9.97 6.35
CA SER A 29 -1.04 10.25 6.43
C SER A 29 -1.73 8.95 6.84
N VAL A 30 -2.13 8.86 8.11
CA VAL A 30 -3.08 7.83 8.54
C VAL A 30 -4.36 8.22 7.83
N CYS A 31 -4.59 7.63 6.65
CA CYS A 31 -5.90 7.63 6.01
C CYS A 31 -6.84 6.92 6.98
N GLN A 32 -7.45 7.69 7.87
CA GLN A 32 -8.57 7.23 8.67
C GLN A 32 -9.73 7.02 7.69
N ARG A 33 -9.96 5.76 7.30
CA ARG A 33 -11.21 5.37 6.64
C ARG A 33 -12.33 5.54 7.64
N THR A 34 -13.22 6.49 7.38
CA THR A 34 -14.51 6.60 8.06
C THR A 34 -15.31 5.34 7.71
N PHE A 35 -15.64 4.53 8.71
CA PHE A 35 -16.43 3.31 8.56
C PHE A 35 -17.90 3.69 8.30
N SER A 36 -18.19 4.13 7.08
CA SER A 36 -19.50 3.96 6.48
C SER A 36 -19.56 2.56 5.87
N ASP A 37 -20.74 1.95 5.85
CA ASP A 37 -21.04 0.67 5.19
C ASP A 37 -20.74 0.75 3.67
N GLU A 38 -19.45 0.74 3.33
CA GLU A 38 -18.95 1.05 2.01
C GLU A 38 -18.95 -0.24 1.21
N ALA A 39 -19.92 -0.42 0.32
CA ALA A 39 -19.96 -1.57 -0.60
C ALA A 39 -19.20 -1.24 -1.89
N VAL A 40 -18.38 -2.18 -2.37
CA VAL A 40 -17.72 -2.07 -3.69
C VAL A 40 -18.71 -2.48 -4.77
N ARG A 41 -18.77 -1.68 -5.83
CA ARG A 41 -19.65 -1.93 -6.98
C ARG A 41 -18.84 -2.05 -8.26
N ILE A 42 -19.01 -3.17 -8.96
CA ILE A 42 -18.49 -3.36 -10.32
C ILE A 42 -19.68 -3.56 -11.26
N GLY A 43 -20.06 -2.49 -11.96
CA GLY A 43 -21.29 -2.45 -12.75
C GLY A 43 -22.54 -2.69 -11.90
N ASN A 44 -23.16 -3.86 -12.06
CA ASN A 44 -24.42 -4.21 -11.41
C ASN A 44 -24.24 -5.04 -10.13
N VAL A 45 -23.03 -5.55 -9.88
CA VAL A 45 -22.74 -6.42 -8.73
C VAL A 45 -22.26 -5.56 -7.57
N ARG A 46 -22.73 -5.86 -6.35
CA ARG A 46 -22.36 -5.13 -5.13
C ARG A 46 -21.87 -6.10 -4.08
N ILE A 47 -20.72 -5.82 -3.48
CA ILE A 47 -20.18 -6.61 -2.36
C ILE A 47 -19.93 -5.69 -1.16
N PRO A 48 -20.45 -6.04 0.03
CA PRO A 48 -20.19 -5.27 1.25
C PRO A 48 -18.72 -5.42 1.67
N LEU A 49 -18.03 -4.30 1.95
CA LEU A 49 -16.66 -4.37 2.44
C LEU A 49 -16.60 -4.81 3.90
N LYS A 50 -15.87 -5.90 4.16
CA LYS A 50 -15.57 -6.34 5.52
C LYS A 50 -14.34 -5.59 6.02
N THR A 51 -14.43 -4.98 7.20
CA THR A 51 -13.24 -4.41 7.83
C THR A 51 -12.36 -5.53 8.40
N PRO A 52 -11.10 -5.63 7.98
CA PRO A 52 -10.21 -6.69 8.45
C PRO A 52 -9.89 -6.50 9.93
N LYS A 53 -9.93 -7.59 10.71
CA LYS A 53 -9.51 -7.60 12.13
C LYS A 53 -8.01 -7.38 12.30
N HIS A 54 -7.23 -7.86 11.34
CA HIS A 54 -5.76 -7.81 11.31
C HIS A 54 -5.31 -7.23 9.97
N VAL A 55 -4.99 -5.94 9.97
CA VAL A 55 -4.64 -5.20 8.74
C VAL A 55 -3.31 -5.68 8.17
N GLU A 56 -2.40 -6.14 9.01
CA GLU A 56 -1.07 -6.63 8.64
C GLU A 56 -1.10 -7.92 7.79
N LYS A 57 -2.20 -8.66 7.84
CA LYS A 57 -2.40 -9.90 7.05
C LYS A 57 -3.02 -9.63 5.70
N VAL A 58 -3.47 -8.40 5.44
CA VAL A 58 -4.08 -8.03 4.17
C VAL A 58 -2.99 -7.78 3.14
N PRO A 59 -3.03 -8.46 1.99
CA PRO A 59 -2.09 -8.21 0.90
C PRO A 59 -2.06 -6.73 0.47
N LEU A 60 -0.90 -6.09 0.64
CA LEU A 60 -0.66 -4.74 0.15
C LEU A 60 0.02 -4.78 -1.23
N LYS A 61 -0.13 -3.70 -2.01
CA LYS A 61 0.53 -3.49 -3.33
C LYS A 61 -0.03 -4.28 -4.52
N TYR A 62 -1.12 -5.02 -4.35
CA TYR A 62 -1.79 -5.72 -5.46
C TYR A 62 -2.79 -4.83 -6.21
N TYR A 63 -3.16 -3.68 -5.63
CA TYR A 63 -3.92 -2.67 -6.33
C TYR A 63 -3.00 -1.96 -7.34
N THR A 64 -3.30 -2.05 -8.62
CA THR A 64 -2.65 -1.31 -9.72
C THR A 64 -3.11 0.15 -9.68
N GLY A 65 -2.83 0.82 -8.57
CA GLY A 65 -3.14 2.22 -8.36
C GLY A 65 -2.04 3.08 -8.94
N THR A 66 -2.22 3.51 -10.19
CA THR A 66 -1.87 4.84 -10.76
C THR A 66 -1.81 4.72 -12.29
N GLY A 67 -2.77 5.33 -12.99
CA GLY A 67 -2.71 5.52 -14.46
C GLY A 67 -3.65 4.60 -15.26
N SER A 68 -4.92 4.98 -15.32
CA SER A 68 -5.91 4.73 -16.39
C SER A 68 -6.20 3.31 -16.92
N ASN A 69 -5.48 2.26 -16.52
CA ASN A 69 -5.52 0.98 -17.25
C ASN A 69 -5.61 -0.22 -16.30
N ASN A 70 -6.60 -0.27 -15.40
CA ASN A 70 -7.05 -1.59 -14.95
C ASN A 70 -7.53 -2.29 -16.22
N SER A 71 -6.78 -3.28 -16.71
CA SER A 71 -7.10 -3.93 -17.98
C SER A 71 -8.54 -4.43 -17.89
N GLU A 72 -9.35 -4.08 -18.87
CA GLU A 72 -10.78 -4.43 -18.92
C GLU A 72 -11.01 -5.92 -18.62
N SER A 73 -10.07 -6.76 -19.04
CA SER A 73 -10.01 -8.18 -18.67
C SER A 73 -10.05 -8.43 -17.16
N ILE A 74 -9.23 -7.75 -16.34
CA ILE A 74 -9.18 -7.93 -14.88
C ILE A 74 -10.52 -7.55 -14.25
N LEU A 75 -11.12 -6.44 -14.67
CA LEU A 75 -12.43 -6.01 -14.17
C LEU A 75 -13.53 -7.03 -14.52
N GLN A 76 -13.48 -7.63 -15.71
CA GLN A 76 -14.40 -8.70 -16.09
C GLN A 76 -14.23 -9.95 -15.22
N HIS A 77 -12.99 -10.37 -14.94
CA HIS A 77 -12.72 -11.49 -14.04
C HIS A 77 -13.22 -11.19 -12.63
N LEU A 78 -12.93 -10.00 -12.09
CA LEU A 78 -13.40 -9.59 -10.77
C LEU A 78 -14.93 -9.58 -10.73
N LYS A 79 -15.60 -8.98 -11.72
CA LYS A 79 -17.06 -9.00 -11.80
C LYS A 79 -17.63 -10.42 -11.79
N TRP A 80 -17.04 -11.34 -12.55
CA TRP A 80 -17.48 -12.73 -12.58
C TRP A 80 -17.25 -13.43 -11.24
N ILE A 81 -16.10 -13.19 -10.59
CA ILE A 81 -15.82 -13.68 -9.24
C ILE A 81 -16.87 -13.16 -8.26
N MET A 82 -17.20 -11.86 -8.31
CA MET A 82 -18.23 -11.27 -7.45
C MET A 82 -19.61 -11.91 -7.67
N GLN A 83 -19.98 -12.19 -8.92
CA GLN A 83 -21.25 -12.88 -9.22
C GLN A 83 -21.27 -14.31 -8.68
N LYS A 84 -20.13 -15.00 -8.71
CA LYS A 84 -20.01 -16.37 -8.20
C LYS A 84 -20.01 -16.41 -6.67
N ASP A 85 -19.44 -15.41 -6.02
CA ASP A 85 -19.50 -15.24 -4.56
C ASP A 85 -20.93 -14.98 -4.08
N GLU A 86 -21.71 -14.18 -4.81
CA GLU A 86 -23.14 -13.95 -4.50
C GLU A 86 -23.97 -15.25 -4.58
N LEU A 87 -23.59 -16.18 -5.46
CA LEU A 87 -24.20 -17.51 -5.52
C LEU A 87 -23.72 -18.46 -4.41
N GLY A 88 -22.75 -18.05 -3.59
CA GLY A 88 -22.18 -18.87 -2.52
C GLY A 88 -21.38 -20.08 -3.03
N GLN A 89 -20.82 -20.01 -4.23
CA GLN A 89 -20.02 -21.08 -4.82
C GLN A 89 -18.53 -20.76 -4.74
N ASP A 90 -17.73 -21.77 -4.42
CA ASP A 90 -16.27 -21.66 -4.45
C ASP A 90 -15.75 -21.52 -5.89
N ILE A 91 -14.69 -20.72 -6.05
CA ILE A 91 -14.13 -20.37 -7.35
C ILE A 91 -12.69 -20.87 -7.43
N PHE A 92 -12.39 -21.65 -8.47
CA PHE A 92 -11.04 -22.09 -8.79
C PHE A 92 -10.52 -21.38 -10.04
N LEU A 93 -9.33 -20.76 -9.94
CA LEU A 93 -8.63 -20.18 -11.08
C LEU A 93 -7.73 -21.26 -11.76
N ILE A 94 -8.20 -21.85 -12.86
CA ILE A 94 -7.56 -23.01 -13.53
C ILE A 94 -6.67 -22.60 -14.72
N GLY A 95 -5.63 -23.41 -15.01
CA GLY A 95 -4.79 -23.37 -16.23
C GLY A 95 -3.27 -23.37 -15.96
N PRO A 96 -2.41 -22.91 -16.89
CA PRO A 96 -0.95 -22.88 -16.69
C PRO A 96 -0.53 -21.91 -15.56
N PRO A 97 0.60 -22.14 -14.87
CA PRO A 97 1.06 -21.25 -13.81
C PRO A 97 1.33 -19.83 -14.35
N GLY A 98 0.79 -18.80 -13.71
CA GLY A 98 0.90 -17.41 -14.19
C GLY A 98 0.62 -16.33 -13.13
N SER A 99 1.21 -15.16 -13.32
CA SER A 99 1.13 -14.01 -12.38
C SER A 99 -0.27 -13.44 -12.25
N LEU A 100 -1.06 -13.45 -13.33
CA LEU A 100 -2.42 -12.88 -13.36
C LEU A 100 -3.34 -13.51 -12.30
N ARG A 101 -3.31 -14.84 -12.12
CA ARG A 101 -4.15 -15.52 -11.13
C ARG A 101 -3.80 -15.12 -9.70
N ARG A 102 -2.51 -15.01 -9.42
CA ARG A 102 -2.02 -14.53 -8.13
C ARG A 102 -2.50 -13.11 -7.88
N THR A 103 -2.41 -12.24 -8.88
CA THR A 103 -2.89 -10.86 -8.76
C THR A 103 -4.40 -10.81 -8.50
N LEU A 104 -5.22 -11.55 -9.25
CA LEU A 104 -6.67 -11.59 -9.05
C LEU A 104 -7.05 -12.08 -7.65
N ALA A 105 -6.44 -13.18 -7.19
CA ALA A 105 -6.70 -13.72 -5.86
C ALA A 105 -6.32 -12.72 -4.75
N MET A 106 -5.16 -12.07 -4.88
CA MET A 106 -4.68 -11.11 -3.88
C MET A 106 -5.41 -9.76 -3.94
N GLN A 107 -6.03 -9.42 -5.07
CA GLN A 107 -6.89 -8.24 -5.21
C GLN A 107 -8.29 -8.45 -4.61
N TYR A 108 -8.80 -9.68 -4.63
CA TYR A 108 -10.15 -10.01 -4.15
C TYR A 108 -10.21 -10.35 -2.65
N ALA A 109 -9.12 -10.91 -2.08
CA ALA A 109 -9.05 -11.37 -0.69
C ALA A 109 -9.25 -10.26 0.36
#